data_AF-A0A9E0PPU9-F1
#
_entry.id   AF-A0A9E0PPU9-F1
#
_cell.length_a   1.000
_cell.length_b   1.000
_cell.length_c   1.000
_cell.angle_alpha   90.00
_cell.angle_beta   90.00
_cell.angle_gamma   90.00
#
_symmetry.space_group_name_H-M   'P 1'
#
loop_
_entity.id
_entity.type
_entity.pdbx_description
1 polymer ?
#
loop_
_entity_poly.entity_id
_entity_poly.type
_entity_poly.pdbx_seq_one_letter_code
_entity_poly.pdbx_strand_id
1 'polypeptide(L)' 'MAAWDLLVDRKDLRKAQIVPTQATALADGEVRLEVERFSLTANNITYGIIGDAFGYWKFFPAP' A
#
# COMPACT_ATOMS: atom_id res chain seq x y z
N MET A 1 -1.90 3.09 -18.04
CA MET A 1 -2.08 2.03 -17.02
C MET A 1 -2.89 2.63 -15.88
N ALA A 2 -3.98 1.97 -15.47
CA ALA A 2 -4.72 2.41 -14.30
C ALA A 2 -3.89 2.11 -13.05
N ALA A 3 -3.60 3.13 -12.24
CA ALA A 3 -2.99 2.91 -10.93
C ALA A 3 -4.07 2.56 -9.91
N TRP A 4 -3.68 1.85 -8.86
CA TRP A 4 -4.58 1.48 -7.79
C TRP A 4 -3.85 1.50 -6.44
N ASP A 5 -4.58 1.79 -5.38
CA ASP A 5 -4.12 1.69 -4.00
C ASP A 5 -4.85 0.54 -3.29
N LEU A 6 -4.11 -0.24 -2.49
CA LEU A 6 -4.70 -1.16 -1.52
C LEU A 6 -4.85 -0.43 -0.19
N LEU A 7 -6.08 -0.03 0.13
CA LEU A 7 -6.41 0.59 1.41
C LEU A 7 -6.73 -0.47 2.45
N VAL A 8 -6.19 -0.33 3.65
CA VAL A 8 -6.44 -1.22 4.79
C VAL A 8 -6.85 -0.37 5.99
N ASP A 9 -7.96 -0.72 6.65
CA ASP A 9 -8.35 -0.06 7.90
C ASP A 9 -7.36 -0.41 9.01
N ARG A 10 -6.61 0.60 9.47
CA ARG A 10 -5.59 0.46 10.52
C ARG A 10 -6.16 -0.07 11.84
N LYS A 11 -7.45 0.09 12.09
CA LYS A 11 -8.13 -0.43 13.30
C LYS A 11 -8.75 -1.80 13.09
N ASP A 12 -8.94 -2.23 11.84
CA ASP A 12 -9.50 -3.52 11.49
C ASP A 12 -8.93 -4.04 10.17
N LEU A 13 -7.79 -4.74 10.24
CA LEU A 13 -7.04 -5.22 9.06
C LEU A 13 -7.83 -6.19 8.15
N ARG A 14 -9.00 -6.67 8.59
CA ARG A 14 -9.91 -7.48 7.77
C ARG A 14 -10.66 -6.64 6.74
N LYS A 15 -10.71 -5.32 6.93
CA LYS A 15 -11.31 -4.38 5.99
C LYS A 15 -10.22 -3.84 5.07
N ALA A 16 -10.21 -4.35 3.85
CA ALA A 16 -9.31 -3.89 2.79
C ALA A 16 -10.07 -3.71 1.48
N GLN A 17 -9.65 -2.73 0.68
CA GLN A 17 -10.23 -2.45 -0.63
C GLN A 17 -9.16 -1.98 -1.62
N ILE A 18 -9.33 -2.35 -2.89
CA ILE A 18 -8.55 -1.80 -3.99
C ILE A 18 -9.34 -0.63 -4.58
N VAL A 19 -8.74 0.56 -4.59
CA VAL A 19 -9.36 1.76 -5.16
C VAL A 19 -8.55 2.24 -6.36
N PRO A 20 -9.19 2.74 -7.42
CA PRO A 20 -8.48 3.44 -8.49
C PRO A 20 -7.75 4.66 -7.92
N THR A 21 -6.54 4.91 -8.41
CA THR A 21 -5.76 6.10 -8.05
C THR A 21 -5.10 6.69 -9.28
N GLN A 22 -4.56 7.89 -9.13
CA GLN A 22 -3.83 8.55 -10.21
C GLN A 22 -2.35 8.19 -10.13
N ALA A 23 -1.79 7.71 -11.23
CA ALA A 23 -0.37 7.47 -11.31
C ALA A 23 0.40 8.81 -11.29
N THR A 24 1.40 8.94 -10.43
CA THR A 24 2.27 10.12 -10.37
C THR A 24 3.04 10.28 -11.70
N ALA A 25 3.44 11.50 -12.05
CA ALA A 25 4.38 11.70 -13.16
C ALA A 25 5.74 11.06 -12.81
N LEU A 26 6.41 10.46 -13.81
CA LEU A 26 7.77 9.95 -13.63
C LEU A 26 8.76 11.12 -13.67
N ALA A 27 9.72 11.13 -12.75
CA ALA A 27 10.87 12.02 -12.81
C ALA A 27 11.93 11.48 -13.78
N ASP A 28 12.92 12.31 -14.11
CA ASP A 28 14.04 11.88 -14.96
C ASP A 28 14.80 10.71 -14.32
N GLY A 29 15.10 9.69 -15.12
CA GLY A 29 15.72 8.45 -14.67
C GLY A 29 14.80 7.44 -13.97
N GLU A 30 13.51 7.76 -13.75
CA GLU A 30 12.55 6.80 -13.18
C GLU A 30 11.91 5.91 -14.24
N VAL A 31 11.54 4.70 -13.83
CA VAL A 31 10.73 3.78 -14.65
C VAL A 31 9.53 3.29 -13.84
N ARG A 32 8.43 3.00 -14.54
CA ARG A 32 7.23 2.41 -13.95
C ARG A 32 7.08 0.96 -14.38
N LEU A 33 6.92 0.08 -13.39
CA LEU A 33 6.62 -1.32 -13.60
C LEU A 33 5.14 -1.58 -13.31
N GLU A 34 4.52 -2.43 -14.11
CA GLU A 34 3.19 -2.95 -13.82
C GLU A 34 3.32 -4.13 -12.85
N VAL A 35 2.53 -4.10 -11.78
CA VAL A 35 2.43 -5.21 -10.84
C VAL A 35 1.44 -6.23 -11.41
N GLU A 36 1.95 -7.32 -11.99
CA GLU A 36 1.08 -8.39 -12.51
C GLU A 36 0.44 -9.21 -11.39
N ARG A 37 1.20 -9.49 -10.32
CA ARG A 37 0.76 -10.30 -9.16
C ARG A 37 1.46 -9.85 -7.90
N PHE A 38 0.72 -9.86 -6.78
CA PHE A 38 1.27 -9.69 -5.44
C PHE A 38 0.52 -10.58 -4.46
N SER A 39 1.07 -10.75 -3.25
CA SER A 39 0.41 -11.48 -2.17
C SER A 39 0.66 -10.81 -0.83
N LEU A 40 -0.26 -11.00 0.11
CA LEU A 40 -0.07 -10.65 1.51
C LEU A 40 0.32 -11.92 2.26
N THR A 41 1.33 -11.83 3.13
CA THR A 41 1.77 -12.94 3.97
C THR A 41 1.69 -12.57 5.45
N ALA A 42 2.05 -13.50 6.33
CA ALA A 42 2.04 -13.26 7.78
C ALA A 42 2.89 -12.03 8.19
N ASN A 43 3.97 -11.71 7.46
CA ASN A 43 4.77 -10.52 7.75
C ASN A 43 3.98 -9.21 7.59
N ASN A 44 3.06 -9.12 6.62
CA ASN A 44 2.22 -7.94 6.43
C ASN A 44 1.27 -7.72 7.62
N ILE A 45 0.75 -8.80 8.22
CA ILE A 45 -0.09 -8.72 9.41
C ILE A 45 0.69 -8.21 10.62
N THR A 46 1.92 -8.72 10.81
CA THR A 46 2.82 -8.24 11.87
C THR A 46 3.01 -6.73 11.77
N TYR A 47 3.34 -6.22 10.57
CA TYR A 47 3.49 -4.78 10.35
C TYR A 47 2.19 -4.00 10.52
N GLY A 48 1.06 -4.56 10.11
CA GLY A 48 -0.24 -3.92 10.32
C GLY A 48 -0.59 -3.73 11.80
N ILE A 49 -0.27 -4.72 12.64
CA ILE A 49 -0.56 -4.70 14.08
C ILE A 49 0.42 -3.79 14.85
N ILE A 50 1.73 -3.93 14.61
CA ILE A 50 2.75 -3.18 15.38
C ILE A 50 3.12 -1.84 14.72
N GLY A 51 2.55 -1.54 13.55
CA GLY A 51 2.99 -0.42 12.72
C GLY A 51 2.84 0.94 13.38
N ASP A 52 1.90 1.12 14.29
CA ASP A 52 1.74 2.37 15.04
C ASP A 52 2.92 2.61 16.00
N ALA A 53 3.28 1.58 16.76
CA ALA A 53 4.38 1.65 17.73
C ALA A 53 5.75 1.87 17.05
N PHE A 54 5.94 1.27 15.87
CA PHE A 54 7.20 1.36 15.12
C PHE A 54 7.20 2.45 14.03
N GLY A 55 6.12 3.23 13.92
CA GLY A 55 5.97 4.26 12.89
C GLY A 55 5.90 3.73 11.45
N TYR A 56 5.68 2.43 11.26
CA TYR A 56 5.63 1.77 9.95
C TYR A 56 4.51 2.33 9.06
N TRP A 57 3.37 2.72 9.65
CA TRP A 57 2.27 3.36 8.93
C TRP A 57 2.64 4.71 8.31
N LYS A 58 3.73 5.36 8.74
CA LYS A 58 4.20 6.62 8.14
C LYS A 58 4.73 6.43 6.72
N PHE A 59 5.11 5.21 6.33
CA PHE A 59 5.53 4.89 4.96
C PHE A 59 4.36 4.74 4.00
N PHE A 60 3.13 4.56 4.51
CA PHE A 60 1.93 4.28 3.72
C PHE A 60 0.79 5.21 4.14
N PRO A 61 0.89 6.53 3.86
CA PRO A 61 -0.19 7.45 4.13
C PRO A 61 -1.43 7.06 3.32
N ALA A 62 -2.58 6.99 3.99
CA ALA A 62 -3.88 6.79 3.36
C ALA A 62 -4.51 8.16 3.01
N PRO A 63 -5.45 8.22 2.04
CA PRO A 63 -6.25 9.40 1.74
C PRO A 63 -6.99 9.99 2.95
#